data_AF-I0SEI3-F1
#
_entry.id   AF-I0SEI3-F1
#
_cell.length_a   1.000
_cell.length_b   1.000
_cell.length_c   1.000
_cell.angle_alpha   90.00
_cell.angle_beta   90.00
_cell.angle_gamma   90.00
#
_symmetry.space_group_name_H-M   'P 1'
#
loop_
_entity.id
_entity.type
_entity.pdbx_description
1 polymer ?
#
loop_
_entity_poly.entity_id
_entity_poly.type
_entity_poly.pdbx_seq_one_letter_code
_entity_poly.pdbx_strand_id
1 'polypeptide(L)'
;MGEMIEQFSTVMAEQFDNLKNGIHLIEAVREGMGYGDNDVTVLTPMMYSQIEKATLYDAFKMAYSYDIKNKKERFTMPVCIMFGSKETYASKYIDLIKSKSLNNVEILSFDNIGHAEILGTKPDLILDEIEKIS
;
A
#
# COMPACT_ATOMS: atom_id res chain seq x y z
N MET A 1 -15.11 -15.64 0.50
CA MET A 1 -14.28 -14.43 0.60
C MET A 1 -13.98 -14.06 2.05
N GLY A 2 -14.94 -14.10 2.98
CA GLY A 2 -14.70 -13.76 4.40
C GLY A 2 -13.59 -14.56 5.10
N GLU A 3 -13.57 -15.89 4.96
CA GLU A 3 -12.52 -16.73 5.59
C GLU A 3 -11.10 -16.43 5.08
N MET A 4 -10.94 -16.05 3.81
CA MET A 4 -9.63 -15.66 3.28
C MET A 4 -9.18 -14.30 3.82
N ILE A 5 -10.10 -13.36 4.07
CA ILE A 5 -9.77 -12.06 4.70
C ILE A 5 -9.17 -12.28 6.09
N GLU A 6 -9.78 -13.15 6.90
CA GLU A 6 -9.30 -13.45 8.25
C GLU A 6 -7.90 -14.06 8.22
N GLN A 7 -7.67 -15.02 7.33
CA GLN A 7 -6.36 -15.67 7.16
C GLN A 7 -5.30 -14.67 6.69
N PHE A 8 -5.57 -13.90 5.64
CA PHE A 8 -4.61 -12.90 5.14
C PHE A 8 -4.31 -11.81 6.15
N SER A 9 -5.31 -11.33 6.88
CA SER A 9 -5.11 -10.31 7.93
C SER A 9 -4.25 -10.84 9.07
N THR A 10 -4.45 -12.11 9.45
CA THR A 10 -3.62 -12.77 10.47
C THR A 10 -2.17 -12.88 10.03
N VAL A 11 -1.93 -13.36 8.80
CA VAL A 11 -0.59 -13.47 8.22
C VAL A 11 0.07 -12.10 8.17
N MET A 12 -0.59 -11.10 7.61
CA MET A 12 -0.01 -9.76 7.44
C MET A 12 0.28 -9.07 8.77
N ALA A 13 -0.60 -9.20 9.76
CA ALA A 13 -0.36 -8.70 11.11
C ALA A 13 0.88 -9.34 11.74
N GLU A 14 1.06 -10.65 11.56
CA GLU A 14 2.25 -11.36 12.04
C GLU A 14 3.53 -10.92 11.32
N GLN A 15 3.48 -10.80 9.99
CA GLN A 15 4.61 -10.38 9.19
C GLN A 15 5.09 -8.97 9.59
N PHE A 16 4.16 -8.02 9.78
CA PHE A 16 4.50 -6.68 10.22
C PHE A 16 4.94 -6.62 11.69
N ASP A 17 4.36 -7.43 12.57
CA ASP A 17 4.83 -7.52 13.96
C ASP A 17 6.28 -8.05 14.03
N ASN A 18 6.63 -9.00 13.17
CA ASN A 18 7.98 -9.57 13.04
C ASN A 18 9.02 -8.56 12.52
N LEU A 19 8.64 -7.61 11.66
CA LEU A 19 9.54 -6.54 11.17
C LEU A 19 10.17 -5.72 12.32
N LYS A 20 9.45 -5.57 13.44
CA LYS A 20 9.96 -4.87 14.64
C LYS A 20 11.18 -5.56 15.24
N ASN A 21 11.31 -6.86 15.03
CA ASN A 21 12.43 -7.68 15.48
C ASN A 21 13.50 -7.86 14.38
N GLY A 22 13.40 -7.11 13.27
CA GLY A 22 14.31 -7.19 12.14
C GLY A 22 14.14 -8.44 11.28
N ILE A 23 12.99 -9.11 11.37
CA ILE A 23 12.70 -10.32 10.59
C ILE A 23 12.02 -9.89 9.29
N HIS A 24 12.60 -10.32 8.15
CA HIS A 24 12.05 -10.07 6.82
C HIS A 24 10.64 -10.63 6.64
N LEU A 25 9.86 -9.96 5.78
CA LEU A 25 8.59 -10.48 5.29
C LEU A 25 8.83 -11.81 4.55
N ILE A 26 7.87 -12.74 4.63
CA ILE A 26 7.89 -13.94 3.80
C ILE A 26 7.97 -13.56 2.32
N GLU A 27 8.68 -14.38 1.55
CA GLU A 27 9.02 -14.13 0.14
C GLU A 27 7.83 -13.67 -0.70
N ALA A 28 6.70 -14.38 -0.64
CA ALA A 28 5.51 -14.03 -1.42
C ALA A 28 4.95 -12.64 -1.11
N VAL A 29 4.99 -12.19 0.15
CA VAL A 29 4.53 -10.84 0.55
C VAL A 29 5.57 -9.81 0.14
N ARG A 30 6.85 -10.10 0.38
CA ARG A 30 7.98 -9.23 0.07
C ARG A 30 8.05 -8.89 -1.42
N GLU A 31 8.00 -9.91 -2.27
CA GLU A 31 7.96 -9.76 -3.72
C GLU A 31 6.69 -9.01 -4.19
N GLY A 32 5.54 -9.35 -3.61
CA GLY A 32 4.27 -8.70 -3.92
C GLY A 32 4.29 -7.19 -3.65
N MET A 33 4.96 -6.78 -2.58
CA MET A 33 5.18 -5.38 -2.19
C MET A 33 6.34 -4.71 -2.95
N GLY A 34 7.04 -5.43 -3.82
CA GLY A 34 8.13 -4.90 -4.64
C GLY A 34 9.47 -4.77 -3.92
N TYR A 35 9.66 -5.51 -2.82
CA TYR A 35 10.88 -5.50 -2.04
C TYR A 35 11.81 -6.66 -2.39
N GLY A 36 13.12 -6.39 -2.32
CA GLY A 36 14.16 -7.42 -2.20
C GLY A 36 14.49 -7.62 -0.73
N ASP A 37 15.78 -7.64 -0.38
CA ASP A 37 16.24 -7.74 1.01
C ASP A 37 16.21 -6.40 1.78
N ASN A 38 15.54 -5.37 1.25
CA ASN A 38 15.48 -4.02 1.82
C ASN A 38 14.16 -3.70 2.55
N ASP A 39 13.19 -4.60 2.57
CA ASP A 39 11.89 -4.45 3.25
C ASP A 39 12.04 -4.01 4.72
N VAL A 40 12.90 -4.66 5.50
CA VAL A 40 13.14 -4.28 6.90
C VAL A 40 13.66 -2.85 7.02
N THR A 41 14.66 -2.49 6.19
CA THR A 41 15.27 -1.15 6.25
C THR A 41 14.32 -0.03 5.83
N VAL A 42 13.36 -0.33 4.95
CA VAL A 42 12.40 0.65 4.42
C VAL A 42 11.15 0.74 5.29
N LEU A 43 10.58 -0.39 5.69
CA LEU A 43 9.29 -0.45 6.37
C LEU A 43 9.39 -0.20 7.88
N THR A 44 10.42 -0.72 8.55
CA THR A 44 10.53 -0.59 10.02
C THR A 44 10.55 0.87 10.49
N PRO A 45 11.28 1.82 9.85
CA PRO A 45 11.22 3.23 10.23
C PRO A 45 9.85 3.89 10.05
N MET A 46 9.02 3.35 9.15
CA MET A 46 7.67 3.84 8.88
C MET A 46 6.62 3.29 9.85
N MET A 47 6.95 2.24 10.62
CA MET A 47 6.03 1.65 11.58
C MET A 47 5.94 2.48 12.86
N TYR A 48 4.73 2.62 13.38
CA TYR A 48 4.56 3.11 14.74
C TYR A 48 5.13 2.08 15.73
N SER A 49 6.16 2.47 16.48
CA SER A 49 6.98 1.56 17.31
C SER A 49 6.19 0.81 18.38
N GLN A 50 5.06 1.36 18.84
CA GLN A 50 4.21 0.75 19.86
C GLN A 50 2.93 0.12 19.29
N ILE A 51 2.81 -0.03 17.96
CA ILE A 51 1.62 -0.66 17.36
C ILE A 51 1.45 -2.09 17.88
N GLU A 52 0.25 -2.52 18.24
CA GLU A 52 0.02 -3.90 18.70
C GLU A 52 -0.36 -4.81 17.52
N LYS A 53 -0.03 -6.11 17.60
CA LYS A 53 -0.41 -7.10 16.57
C LYS A 53 -1.93 -7.15 16.36
N ALA A 54 -2.73 -7.02 17.43
CA ALA A 54 -4.18 -6.95 17.34
C ALA A 54 -4.65 -5.74 16.53
N THR A 55 -4.05 -4.56 16.75
CA THR A 55 -4.35 -3.35 15.96
C THR A 55 -3.98 -3.51 14.49
N LEU A 56 -2.83 -4.14 14.19
CA LEU A 56 -2.45 -4.47 12.81
C LEU A 56 -3.48 -5.40 12.16
N TYR A 57 -3.91 -6.45 12.87
CA TYR A 57 -4.92 -7.38 12.37
C TYR A 57 -6.24 -6.69 12.04
N ASP A 58 -6.77 -5.86 12.95
CA ASP A 58 -8.01 -5.14 12.72
C ASP A 58 -7.89 -4.16 11.53
N ALA A 59 -6.75 -3.47 11.41
CA ALA A 59 -6.47 -2.59 10.30
C ALA A 59 -6.43 -3.34 8.96
N PHE A 60 -5.70 -4.47 8.87
CA PHE A 60 -5.65 -5.29 7.65
C PHE A 60 -7.01 -5.89 7.31
N LYS A 61 -7.75 -6.36 8.31
CA LYS A 61 -9.10 -6.89 8.13
C LYS A 61 -10.02 -5.85 7.51
N MET A 62 -9.98 -4.61 8.01
CA MET A 62 -10.74 -3.51 7.45
C MET A 62 -10.29 -3.16 6.03
N ALA A 63 -8.98 -3.10 5.78
CA ALA A 63 -8.43 -2.82 4.45
C ALA A 63 -8.86 -3.88 3.42
N TYR A 64 -8.73 -5.16 3.74
CA TYR A 64 -9.10 -6.26 2.83
C TYR A 64 -10.59 -6.48 2.68
N SER A 65 -11.40 -5.99 3.63
CA SER A 65 -12.86 -6.00 3.52
C SER A 65 -13.40 -4.85 2.66
N TYR A 66 -12.58 -3.85 2.33
CA TYR A 66 -13.03 -2.68 1.57
C TYR A 66 -13.20 -3.02 0.08
N ASP A 67 -14.45 -3.06 -0.36
CA ASP A 67 -14.80 -3.31 -1.76
C ASP A 67 -15.29 -2.04 -2.44
N ILE A 68 -14.37 -1.35 -3.11
CA ILE A 68 -14.67 -0.16 -3.92
C ILE A 68 -15.45 -0.48 -5.20
N LYS A 69 -15.30 -1.68 -5.75
CA LYS A 69 -15.92 -2.07 -7.03
C LYS A 69 -17.44 -1.98 -6.94
N ASN A 70 -17.99 -2.40 -5.80
CA ASN A 70 -19.43 -2.43 -5.57
C ASN A 70 -20.02 -1.13 -4.98
N LYS A 71 -19.19 -0.11 -4.71
CA LYS A 71 -19.68 1.21 -4.27
C LYS A 71 -20.38 1.94 -5.40
N LYS A 72 -21.51 2.59 -5.08
CA LYS A 72 -22.30 3.36 -6.07
C LYS A 72 -21.72 4.75 -6.28
N GLU A 73 -21.09 5.27 -5.24
CA GLU A 73 -20.45 6.57 -5.20
C GLU A 73 -19.27 6.63 -6.19
N ARG A 74 -19.08 7.81 -6.78
CA ARG A 74 -17.98 8.11 -7.70
C ARG A 74 -17.12 9.22 -7.13
N PHE A 75 -15.84 9.23 -7.47
CA PHE A 75 -14.94 10.32 -7.11
C PHE A 75 -15.30 11.57 -7.94
N THR A 76 -15.73 12.61 -7.25
CA THR A 76 -16.07 13.93 -7.83
C THR A 76 -14.87 14.87 -7.88
N MET A 77 -13.86 14.63 -7.04
CA MET A 77 -12.60 15.38 -7.02
C MET A 77 -11.60 14.82 -8.05
N PRO A 78 -10.60 15.62 -8.49
CA PRO A 78 -9.44 15.11 -9.21
C PRO A 78 -8.74 14.01 -8.41
N VAL A 79 -8.24 12.99 -9.11
CA VAL A 79 -7.56 11.84 -8.48
C VAL A 79 -6.20 11.66 -9.14
N CYS A 80 -5.16 11.54 -8.31
CA CYS A 80 -3.84 11.10 -8.72
C CYS A 80 -3.52 9.77 -8.02
N ILE A 81 -3.02 8.80 -8.79
CA ILE A 81 -2.55 7.51 -8.27
C ILE A 81 -1.03 7.51 -8.33
N MET A 82 -0.39 7.36 -7.18
CA MET A 82 1.06 7.25 -7.03
C MET A 82 1.42 5.83 -6.58
N PHE A 83 2.37 5.18 -7.25
CA PHE A 83 2.85 3.84 -6.86
C PHE A 83 4.29 3.59 -7.31
N GLY A 84 4.95 2.63 -6.67
CA GLY A 84 6.27 2.13 -7.06
C GLY A 84 6.17 1.08 -8.17
N SER A 85 7.06 1.15 -9.16
CA SER A 85 7.00 0.27 -10.34
C SER A 85 7.27 -1.20 -10.02
N LYS A 86 7.83 -1.53 -8.85
CA LYS A 86 8.05 -2.92 -8.41
C LYS A 86 6.83 -3.52 -7.71
N GLU A 87 5.82 -2.72 -7.37
CA GLU A 87 4.62 -3.22 -6.71
C GLU A 87 3.77 -4.05 -7.68
N THR A 88 3.56 -5.33 -7.34
CA THR A 88 2.84 -6.26 -8.23
C THR A 88 1.34 -6.00 -8.28
N TYR A 89 0.77 -5.39 -7.23
CA TYR A 89 -0.68 -5.26 -7.08
C TYR A 89 -1.23 -3.89 -7.47
N ALA A 90 -0.50 -2.79 -7.24
CA ALA A 90 -1.02 -1.44 -7.38
C ALA A 90 -1.52 -1.13 -8.82
N SER A 91 -0.73 -1.48 -9.82
CA SER A 91 -1.03 -1.23 -11.24
C SER A 91 -2.32 -1.91 -11.72
N LYS A 92 -2.70 -3.05 -11.12
CA LYS A 92 -3.89 -3.83 -11.50
C LYS A 92 -5.22 -3.11 -11.21
N TYR A 93 -5.21 -2.12 -10.32
CA TYR A 93 -6.41 -1.41 -9.89
C TYR A 93 -6.60 -0.05 -10.55
N ILE A 94 -5.66 0.39 -11.41
CA ILE A 94 -5.73 1.69 -12.10
C ILE A 94 -7.04 1.85 -12.87
N ASP A 95 -7.42 0.86 -13.67
CA ASP A 95 -8.63 0.92 -14.50
C ASP A 95 -9.91 0.91 -13.64
N LEU A 96 -9.87 0.22 -12.50
CA LEU A 96 -10.98 0.24 -11.55
C LEU A 96 -11.17 1.66 -11.00
N ILE A 97 -10.10 2.33 -10.57
CA ILE A 97 -10.17 3.70 -10.05
C ILE A 97 -10.60 4.69 -11.14
N LYS A 98 -10.09 4.55 -12.37
CA LYS A 98 -10.56 5.33 -13.53
C LYS A 98 -12.05 5.19 -13.75
N SER A 99 -12.59 3.96 -13.73
CA SER A 99 -14.02 3.72 -13.91
C SER A 99 -14.89 4.37 -12.83
N LYS A 100 -14.34 4.59 -11.63
CA LYS A 100 -15.01 5.22 -10.49
C LYS A 100 -14.83 6.74 -10.43
N SER A 101 -13.98 7.32 -11.27
CA SER A 101 -13.69 8.76 -11.27
C SER A 101 -14.54 9.49 -12.30
N LEU A 102 -15.02 10.70 -11.97
CA LEU A 102 -15.72 11.57 -12.91
C LEU A 102 -14.76 12.45 -13.73
N ASN A 103 -13.54 12.65 -13.22
CA ASN A 103 -12.47 13.38 -13.87
C ASN A 103 -11.42 12.42 -14.45
N ASN A 104 -10.52 12.97 -15.28
CA ASN A 104 -9.31 12.24 -15.65
C ASN A 104 -8.50 11.91 -14.40
N VAL A 105 -7.97 10.68 -14.36
CA VAL A 105 -7.11 10.20 -13.28
C VAL A 105 -5.66 10.33 -13.73
N GLU A 106 -4.88 11.09 -12.98
CA GLU A 106 -3.44 11.18 -13.16
C GLU A 106 -2.75 9.93 -12.59
N ILE A 107 -1.71 9.47 -13.26
CA ILE A 107 -0.97 8.27 -12.89
C ILE A 107 0.50 8.63 -12.83
N LEU A 108 1.10 8.42 -11.66
CA LEU A 108 2.51 8.58 -11.44
C LEU A 108 3.11 7.27 -10.93
N SER A 109 4.12 6.78 -11.65
CA SER A 109 4.89 5.60 -11.27
C SER A 109 6.32 6.01 -10.95
N PHE A 110 6.84 5.53 -9.82
CA PHE A 110 8.24 5.72 -9.44
C PHE A 110 9.06 4.49 -9.79
N ASP A 111 10.08 4.66 -10.62
CA ASP A 111 10.88 3.55 -11.14
C ASP A 111 11.72 2.87 -10.06
N ASN A 112 11.70 1.53 -10.05
CA ASN A 112 12.47 0.65 -9.16
C ASN A 112 12.14 0.80 -7.67
N ILE A 113 10.95 1.29 -7.34
CA ILE A 113 10.46 1.55 -5.98
C ILE A 113 9.43 0.49 -5.56
N GLY A 114 9.50 0.06 -4.29
CA GLY A 114 8.50 -0.78 -3.62
C GLY A 114 7.46 0.00 -2.80
N HIS A 115 6.57 -0.74 -2.15
CA HIS A 115 5.39 -0.20 -1.46
C HIS A 115 5.72 0.79 -0.34
N ALA A 116 5.34 2.07 -0.50
CA ALA A 116 5.63 3.16 0.44
C ALA A 116 7.13 3.51 0.60
N GLU A 117 8.01 3.00 -0.26
CA GLU A 117 9.46 3.24 -0.16
C GLU A 117 9.82 4.72 -0.39
N ILE A 118 9.19 5.39 -1.36
CA ILE A 118 9.39 6.84 -1.55
C ILE A 118 8.92 7.63 -0.33
N LEU A 119 7.79 7.26 0.26
CA LEU A 119 7.27 7.94 1.44
C LEU A 119 8.27 7.86 2.62
N GLY A 120 8.93 6.70 2.79
CA GLY A 120 9.91 6.51 3.87
C GLY A 120 11.31 7.04 3.59
N THR A 121 11.72 7.17 2.32
CA THR A 121 13.12 7.48 1.97
C THR A 121 13.33 8.79 1.22
N LYS A 122 12.33 9.25 0.47
CA LYS A 122 12.40 10.44 -0.39
C LYS A 122 11.04 11.18 -0.42
N PRO A 123 10.49 11.59 0.73
CA PRO A 123 9.16 12.21 0.80
C PRO A 123 9.05 13.51 -0.03
N ASP A 124 10.16 14.22 -0.25
CA ASP A 124 10.20 15.43 -1.09
C ASP A 124 9.70 15.17 -2.51
N LEU A 125 9.93 13.98 -3.07
CA LEU A 125 9.42 13.63 -4.40
C LEU A 125 7.88 13.52 -4.42
N ILE A 126 7.23 13.22 -3.29
CA ILE A 126 5.77 13.25 -3.20
C ILE A 126 5.30 14.70 -3.09
N LEU A 127 6.01 15.53 -2.32
CA LEU A 127 5.69 16.95 -2.15
C LEU A 127 5.75 17.70 -3.48
N ASP A 128 6.82 17.52 -4.25
CA ASP A 128 7.00 18.13 -5.57
C ASP A 128 5.82 17.82 -6.51
N GLU A 129 5.27 16.61 -6.44
CA GLU A 129 4.17 16.17 -7.30
C GLU A 129 2.82 16.73 -6.83
N ILE A 130 2.62 16.87 -5.52
CA ILE A 130 1.45 17.55 -4.96
C ILE A 130 1.44 19.03 -5.34
N GLU A 131 2.60 19.69 -5.29
CA GLU A 131 2.74 21.11 -5.63
C GLU A 131 2.46 21.42 -7.11
N LYS A 132 2.69 20.47 -8.03
CA LYS A 132 2.37 20.63 -9.46
C LYS A 132 0.86 20.63 -9.75
N ILE A 133 0.07 20.02 -8.87
CA ILE A 133 -1.39 19.85 -9.01
C ILE A 133 -2.14 21.02 -8.33
N SER A 134 -1.43 21.84 -7.55
CA SER A 134 -1.96 22.98 -6.77
C SER A 134 -2.06 24.26 -7.60
#